data_AF-W4UYB7-F1
#
_entry.id   AF-W4UYB7-F1
#
_cell.length_a   1.000
_cell.length_b   1.000
_cell.length_c   1.000
_cell.angle_alpha   90.00
_cell.angle_beta   90.00
_cell.angle_gamma   90.00
#
_symmetry.space_group_name_H-M   'P 1'
#
loop_
_entity.id
_entity.type
_entity.pdbx_description
1 polymer ?
#
loop_
_entity_poly.entity_id
_entity_poly.type
_entity_poly.pdbx_seq_one_letter_code
_entity_poly.pdbx_strand_id
1 'polypeptide(L)'
;MIFYNNVLAKWLLGNNKQFFMLGGLFFTKDRNLEVWEDMELRIHVRQFWECLSLTLLPALILSLWLSWWWMILALSTYHMLYWFERTLHSHSVFDWEATENCGDALYLRKRKSYAWMKWYGRKSLPLSDWDE
;
A
#
# COMPACT_ATOMS: atom_id res chain seq x y z
N MET A 1 -8.80 7.39 -2.07
CA MET A 1 -9.00 8.84 -2.35
C MET A 1 -7.71 9.55 -1.93
N ILE A 2 -7.19 10.47 -2.76
CA ILE A 2 -5.96 11.21 -2.46
C ILE A 2 -6.35 12.62 -2.01
N PHE A 3 -5.88 13.03 -0.84
CA PHE A 3 -6.12 14.35 -0.25
C PHE A 3 -4.86 15.20 -0.35
N TYR A 4 -4.93 16.20 -1.21
CA TYR A 4 -3.84 17.13 -1.47
C TYR A 4 -3.74 18.23 -0.42
N ASN A 5 -2.52 18.73 -0.18
CA ASN A 5 -2.24 19.88 0.68
C ASN A 5 -2.84 19.75 2.09
N ASN A 6 -2.70 18.58 2.72
CA ASN A 6 -3.27 18.36 4.05
C ASN A 6 -2.35 18.89 5.16
N VAL A 7 -2.91 19.65 6.11
CA VAL A 7 -2.20 20.18 7.28
C VAL A 7 -1.66 19.07 8.18
N LEU A 8 -2.41 17.97 8.33
CA LEU A 8 -1.97 16.79 9.08
C LEU A 8 -0.75 16.14 8.43
N ALA A 9 -0.72 16.07 7.09
CA ALA A 9 0.44 15.54 6.37
C ALA A 9 1.67 16.42 6.59
N LYS A 10 1.52 17.75 6.57
CA LYS A 10 2.63 18.69 6.85
C LYS A 10 3.20 18.57 8.27
N TRP A 11 2.36 18.20 9.23
CA TRP A 11 2.75 18.06 10.63
C TRP A 11 3.36 16.68 10.94
N LEU A 12 2.78 15.60 10.37
CA LEU A 12 3.23 14.23 10.59
C LEU A 12 4.43 13.83 9.72
N LEU A 13 4.58 14.42 8.53
CA LEU A 13 5.67 14.10 7.62
C LEU A 13 6.77 15.14 7.75
N GLY A 14 7.92 14.68 8.25
CA GLY A 14 9.17 15.43 8.20
C GLY A 14 9.64 15.69 6.76
N ASN A 15 10.85 16.22 6.59
CA ASN A 15 11.35 16.66 5.28
C ASN A 15 11.54 15.54 4.23
N ASN A 16 11.57 14.27 4.64
CA ASN A 16 11.96 13.15 3.77
C ASN A 16 10.79 12.29 3.27
N LYS A 17 9.55 12.57 3.68
CA LYS A 17 8.38 11.82 3.21
C LYS A 17 7.33 12.79 2.66
N GLN A 18 6.81 12.52 1.47
CA GLN A 18 5.82 13.39 0.81
C GLN A 18 4.37 12.97 1.06
N PHE A 19 4.12 11.70 1.41
CA PHE A 19 2.77 11.17 1.63
C PHE A 19 2.69 10.09 2.73
N PHE A 20 1.51 9.99 3.35
CA PHE A 20 1.17 8.99 4.36
C PHE A 20 -0.18 8.35 4.01
N MET A 21 -0.25 7.03 4.17
CA MET A 21 -1.48 6.26 3.96
C MET A 21 -2.13 5.90 5.29
N LEU A 22 -3.43 6.18 5.40
CA LEU A 22 -4.28 5.70 6.50
C LEU A 22 -5.58 5.13 5.94
N GLY A 23 -5.80 3.83 6.11
CA GLY A 23 -7.07 3.19 5.74
C GLY A 23 -7.46 3.36 4.26
N GLY A 24 -6.48 3.35 3.35
CA GLY A 24 -6.72 3.55 1.90
C GLY A 24 -6.94 5.00 1.48
N LEU A 25 -6.81 5.94 2.41
CA LEU A 25 -6.77 7.38 2.15
C LEU A 25 -5.31 7.84 2.19
N PHE A 26 -4.91 8.59 1.16
CA PHE A 26 -3.56 9.14 1.08
C PHE A 26 -3.62 10.62 1.38
N PHE A 27 -2.76 11.06 2.29
CA PHE A 27 -2.59 12.46 2.63
C PHE A 27 -1.23 12.91 2.13
N THR A 28 -1.25 13.87 1.22
CA THR A 28 -0.02 14.41 0.61
C THR A 28 0.24 15.79 1.17
N LYS A 29 1.52 16.10 1.37
CA LYS A 29 1.99 17.43 1.79
C LYS A 29 1.90 18.43 0.64
N ASP A 30 2.18 17.96 -0.58
CA ASP A 30 2.37 18.79 -1.76
C ASP A 30 1.08 19.02 -2.55
N ARG A 31 1.09 20.13 -3.29
CA ARG A 31 -0.08 20.61 -4.05
C ARG A 31 -0.32 19.79 -5.32
N ASN A 32 0.78 19.36 -5.96
CA ASN A 32 0.80 18.50 -7.14
C ASN A 32 1.82 17.39 -6.90
N LEU A 33 1.49 16.18 -7.34
CA LEU A 33 2.41 15.04 -7.36
C LEU A 33 2.96 14.87 -8.77
N GLU A 34 4.20 14.39 -8.89
CA GLU A 34 4.73 13.97 -10.18
C GLU A 34 4.00 12.72 -10.69
N VAL A 35 4.04 12.50 -12.01
CA VAL A 35 3.24 11.42 -12.64
C VAL A 35 3.60 10.04 -12.09
N TRP A 36 4.89 9.81 -11.81
CA TRP A 36 5.38 8.57 -11.21
C TRP A 36 4.95 8.42 -9.75
N GLU A 37 5.04 9.47 -8.93
CA GLU A 37 4.59 9.44 -7.53
C GLU A 37 3.08 9.15 -7.44
N ASP A 38 2.29 9.80 -8.29
CA ASP A 38 0.84 9.59 -8.40
C ASP A 38 0.51 8.17 -8.87
N MET A 39 1.36 7.58 -9.71
CA MET A 39 1.22 6.18 -10.12
C MET A 39 1.56 5.20 -8.99
N GLU A 40 2.68 5.39 -8.30
CA GLU A 40 3.10 4.63 -7.12
C GLU A 40 1.99 4.62 -6.05
N LEU A 41 1.45 5.80 -5.74
CA LEU A 41 0.32 5.98 -4.83
C LEU A 41 -0.91 5.17 -5.26
N ARG A 42 -1.28 5.20 -6.54
CA ARG A 42 -2.42 4.41 -7.02
C ARG A 42 -2.17 2.91 -6.93
N ILE A 43 -0.93 2.45 -7.09
CA ILE A 43 -0.57 1.04 -6.90
C ILE A 43 -0.80 0.66 -5.43
N HIS A 44 -0.33 1.46 -4.48
CA HIS A 44 -0.57 1.22 -3.06
C HIS A 44 -2.06 1.27 -2.68
N VAL A 45 -2.85 2.21 -3.25
CA VAL A 45 -4.32 2.21 -3.10
C VAL A 45 -4.89 0.86 -3.54
N ARG A 46 -4.46 0.36 -4.71
CA ARG A 46 -4.98 -0.89 -5.26
C ARG A 46 -4.60 -2.08 -4.38
N GLN A 47 -3.36 -2.15 -3.93
CA GLN A 47 -2.86 -3.17 -3.00
C GLN A 47 -3.64 -3.16 -1.68
N PHE A 48 -3.91 -1.98 -1.12
CA PHE A 48 -4.73 -1.83 0.09
C PHE A 48 -6.14 -2.43 -0.09
N TRP A 49 -6.82 -2.09 -1.19
CA TRP A 49 -8.15 -2.65 -1.48
C TRP A 49 -8.13 -4.16 -1.70
N GLU A 50 -7.07 -4.70 -2.31
CA GLU A 50 -6.88 -6.14 -2.45
C GLU A 50 -6.70 -6.81 -1.08
N CYS A 51 -5.81 -6.30 -0.23
CA CYS A 51 -5.62 -6.82 1.13
C CYS A 51 -6.90 -6.73 1.97
N LEU A 52 -7.64 -5.62 1.87
CA LEU A 52 -8.92 -5.44 2.54
C LEU A 52 -9.95 -6.45 2.05
N SER A 53 -10.07 -6.62 0.73
CA SER A 53 -11.06 -7.54 0.13
C SER A 53 -10.79 -8.99 0.54
N LEU A 54 -9.51 -9.38 0.60
CA LEU A 54 -9.09 -10.70 1.03
C LEU A 54 -9.51 -11.00 2.47
N THR A 55 -9.34 -10.03 3.36
CA THR A 55 -9.52 -10.22 4.81
C THR A 55 -10.91 -9.79 5.29
N LEU A 56 -11.71 -9.14 4.44
CA LEU A 56 -13.04 -8.68 4.77
C LEU A 56 -13.97 -9.85 5.13
N LEU A 57 -14.03 -10.90 4.30
CA LEU A 57 -14.86 -12.08 4.58
C LEU A 57 -14.50 -12.77 5.91
N PRO A 58 -13.24 -13.15 6.16
CA PRO A 58 -12.89 -13.79 7.43
C PRO A 58 -13.08 -12.85 8.62
N ALA A 59 -12.80 -11.54 8.48
CA ALA A 59 -13.06 -10.58 9.53
C ALA A 59 -14.56 -10.42 9.82
N LEU A 60 -15.42 -10.41 8.80
CA LEU A 60 -16.87 -10.35 8.96
C LEU A 60 -17.40 -11.57 9.71
N ILE A 61 -16.96 -12.77 9.33
CA ILE A 61 -17.35 -14.01 10.02
C ILE A 61 -16.95 -13.95 11.50
N LEU A 62 -15.69 -13.59 11.79
CA LEU A 62 -15.21 -13.43 13.17
C LEU A 62 -15.94 -12.32 13.91
N SER A 63 -16.33 -11.25 13.22
CA SER A 63 -17.03 -10.13 13.84
C SER A 63 -18.43 -10.50 14.33
N LEU A 64 -19.14 -11.33 13.57
CA LEU A 64 -20.47 -11.83 13.91
C LEU A 64 -20.40 -12.87 15.03
N TRP A 65 -19.32 -13.67 15.07
CA TRP A 65 -19.19 -14.78 16.00
C TRP A 65 -18.57 -14.40 17.35
N LEU A 66 -17.66 -13.42 17.37
CA LEU A 66 -16.92 -13.01 18.57
C LEU A 66 -17.20 -11.55 18.94
N SER A 67 -16.83 -10.60 18.08
CA SER A 67 -16.95 -9.17 18.38
C SER A 67 -16.71 -8.26 17.18
N TRP A 68 -17.39 -7.12 17.12
CA TRP A 68 -17.20 -6.13 16.06
C TRP A 68 -15.75 -5.64 15.91
N TRP A 69 -14.93 -5.70 16.97
CA TRP A 69 -13.52 -5.30 16.94
C TRP A 69 -12.66 -6.04 15.90
N TRP A 70 -13.07 -7.25 15.48
CA TRP A 70 -12.38 -8.00 14.42
C TRP A 70 -12.39 -7.29 13.06
N MET A 71 -13.30 -6.32 12.85
CA MET A 71 -13.30 -5.45 11.66
C MET A 71 -12.07 -4.55 11.57
N ILE A 72 -11.44 -4.20 12.71
CA ILE A 72 -10.19 -3.42 12.71
C ILE A 72 -9.07 -4.21 12.02
N LEU A 73 -9.06 -5.54 12.18
CA LEU A 73 -8.04 -6.36 11.52
C LEU A 73 -8.12 -6.23 10.00
N ALA A 74 -9.33 -6.22 9.43
CA ALA A 74 -9.51 -6.06 7.99
C ALA A 74 -8.90 -4.74 7.48
N LEU A 75 -9.02 -3.66 8.25
CA LEU A 75 -8.44 -2.36 7.91
C LEU A 75 -6.93 -2.30 8.12
N SER A 76 -6.39 -3.06 9.07
CA SER A 76 -4.95 -3.07 9.38
C SER A 76 -4.14 -4.10 8.59
N THR A 77 -4.77 -5.01 7.83
CA THR A 77 -4.05 -6.14 7.20
C THR A 77 -2.97 -5.71 6.24
N TYR A 78 -3.21 -4.69 5.42
CA TYR A 78 -2.16 -4.13 4.55
C TYR A 78 -0.92 -3.74 5.35
N HIS A 79 -1.10 -2.97 6.43
CA HIS A 79 0.01 -2.50 7.26
C HIS A 79 0.69 -3.64 8.01
N MET A 80 -0.06 -4.66 8.43
CA MET A 80 0.50 -5.87 9.05
C MET A 80 1.38 -6.64 8.06
N LEU A 81 0.90 -6.89 6.84
CA LEU A 81 1.67 -7.58 5.80
C LEU A 81 2.91 -6.80 5.39
N TYR A 82 2.76 -5.48 5.20
CA TYR A 82 3.85 -4.57 4.91
C TYR A 82 4.94 -4.62 6.00
N TRP A 83 4.56 -4.46 7.27
CA TRP A 83 5.50 -4.47 8.39
C TRP A 83 6.13 -5.84 8.61
N PHE A 84 5.38 -6.91 8.37
CA PHE A 84 5.88 -8.28 8.49
C PHE A 84 7.00 -8.56 7.47
N GLU A 85 6.83 -8.19 6.20
CA GLU A 85 7.93 -8.33 5.23
C GLU A 85 9.12 -7.43 5.57
N ARG A 86 8.85 -6.19 5.97
CA ARG A 86 9.90 -5.24 6.34
C ARG A 86 10.75 -5.72 7.51
N THR A 87 10.14 -6.40 8.48
CA THR A 87 10.84 -6.96 9.65
C THR A 87 11.61 -8.24 9.33
N LEU A 88 11.11 -9.09 8.42
CA LEU A 88 11.76 -10.35 8.07
C LEU A 88 12.85 -10.24 7.01
N HIS A 89 12.63 -9.38 6.01
CA HIS A 89 13.44 -9.36 4.79
C HIS A 89 14.07 -7.99 4.50
N SER A 90 13.81 -6.96 5.33
CA SER A 90 14.26 -5.57 5.14
C SER A 90 13.75 -4.89 3.84
N HIS A 91 13.01 -5.61 3.00
CA HIS A 91 12.28 -5.10 1.83
C HIS A 91 10.79 -5.38 1.97
N SER A 92 9.98 -4.73 1.14
CA SER A 92 8.56 -5.05 0.99
C SER A 92 8.22 -5.23 -0.49
N VAL A 93 7.43 -6.26 -0.79
CA VAL A 93 6.90 -6.49 -2.13
C VAL A 93 5.98 -5.35 -2.57
N PHE A 94 5.30 -4.72 -1.61
CA PHE A 94 4.42 -3.60 -1.89
C PHE A 94 5.21 -2.40 -2.41
N ASP A 95 6.32 -2.05 -1.75
CA ASP A 95 7.24 -0.99 -2.17
C ASP A 95 7.84 -1.34 -3.53
N TRP A 96 8.38 -2.55 -3.68
CA TRP A 96 9.01 -2.99 -4.92
C TRP A 96 8.05 -2.94 -6.11
N GLU A 97 6.83 -3.46 -5.98
CA GLU A 97 5.85 -3.44 -7.06
C GLU A 97 5.46 -2.00 -7.44
N ALA A 98 5.40 -1.11 -6.46
CA ALA A 98 5.06 0.30 -6.68
C ALA A 98 6.20 1.05 -7.38
N THR A 99 7.45 0.89 -6.92
CA THR A 99 8.65 1.50 -7.53
C THR A 99 8.88 0.97 -8.94
N GLU A 100 8.83 -0.34 -9.15
CA GLU A 100 9.09 -0.95 -10.45
C GLU A 100 8.08 -0.49 -11.52
N ASN A 101 6.83 -0.30 -11.14
CA ASN A 101 5.74 0.00 -12.09
C ASN A 101 5.27 1.46 -12.05
N CYS A 102 5.94 2.35 -11.32
CA CYS A 102 5.56 3.77 -11.23
C CYS A 102 5.68 4.49 -12.59
N GLY A 103 6.58 4.03 -13.47
CA GLY A 103 6.78 4.58 -14.81
C GLY A 103 5.70 4.20 -15.84
N ASP A 104 4.89 3.16 -15.59
CA ASP A 104 3.88 2.69 -16.54
C ASP A 104 2.47 3.14 -16.15
N ALA A 105 2.02 4.24 -16.73
CA ALA A 105 0.68 4.79 -16.49
C ALA A 105 -0.49 3.83 -16.82
N LEU A 106 -0.26 2.81 -17.66
CA LEU A 106 -1.27 1.80 -18.02
C LEU A 106 -1.19 0.54 -17.15
N TYR A 107 -0.22 0.46 -16.23
CA TYR A 107 0.03 -0.74 -15.43
C TYR A 107 -1.21 -1.23 -14.68
N LEU A 108 -1.96 -0.33 -14.02
CA LEU A 108 -3.17 -0.71 -13.28
C LEU A 108 -4.26 -1.33 -14.15
N ARG A 109 -4.30 -1.01 -15.45
CA ARG A 109 -5.26 -1.59 -16.39
C ARG A 109 -4.88 -3.01 -16.81
N LYS A 110 -3.58 -3.29 -16.97
CA LYS A 110 -3.06 -4.61 -17.39
C LYS A 110 -2.80 -5.56 -16.21
N ARG A 111 -2.61 -5.03 -15.01
CA ARG A 111 -2.27 -5.78 -13.80
C ARG A 111 -3.39 -6.77 -13.41
N LYS A 112 -3.01 -8.02 -13.14
CA LYS A 112 -3.93 -9.01 -12.55
C LYS A 112 -4.22 -8.68 -11.09
N SER A 113 -5.43 -9.01 -10.62
CA SER A 113 -5.76 -8.89 -9.20
C SER A 113 -4.80 -9.74 -8.35
N TYR A 114 -4.36 -9.19 -7.21
CA TYR A 114 -3.48 -9.87 -6.25
C TYR A 114 -2.09 -10.23 -6.80
N ALA A 115 -1.53 -9.44 -7.72
CA ALA A 115 -0.22 -9.72 -8.31
C ALA A 115 0.93 -9.80 -7.27
N TRP A 116 0.85 -8.98 -6.21
CA TRP A 116 1.80 -8.98 -5.08
C TRP A 116 1.93 -10.34 -4.40
N MET A 117 0.87 -11.16 -4.36
CA MET A 117 0.90 -12.47 -3.69
C MET A 117 1.93 -13.45 -4.30
N LYS A 118 2.26 -13.31 -5.58
CA LYS A 118 3.25 -14.16 -6.26
C LYS A 118 4.66 -14.01 -5.67
N TRP A 119 4.95 -12.81 -5.15
CA TRP A 119 6.26 -12.40 -4.66
C TRP A 119 6.31 -12.28 -3.14
N TYR A 120 5.15 -12.21 -2.49
CA TYR A 120 5.05 -12.09 -1.02
C TYR A 120 5.80 -13.22 -0.30
N GLY A 121 6.66 -12.85 0.64
CA GLY A 121 7.47 -13.77 1.45
C GLY A 121 8.69 -14.37 0.73
N ARG A 122 9.06 -13.88 -0.45
CA ARG A 122 10.32 -14.28 -1.09
C ARG A 122 11.51 -13.60 -0.40
N LYS A 123 12.60 -14.38 -0.24
CA LYS A 123 13.86 -13.93 0.36
C LYS A 123 14.57 -12.83 -0.42
N SER A 124 14.35 -12.77 -1.74
CA SER A 124 14.88 -11.72 -2.61
C SER A 124 13.85 -11.37 -3.67
N LEU A 125 13.82 -10.10 -4.02
CA LEU A 125 13.02 -9.57 -5.13
C LEU A 125 13.93 -9.31 -6.34
N PRO A 126 13.37 -9.28 -7.57
CA PRO A 126 14.12 -8.82 -8.72
C PRO A 126 14.67 -7.42 -8.45
N LEU A 127 15.86 -7.12 -8.96
CA LEU A 127 16.37 -5.75 -8.96
C LEU A 127 15.36 -4.87 -9.71
N SER A 128 15.01 -3.73 -9.11
CA SER A 128 14.22 -2.70 -9.77
C SER A 128 15.13 -1.96 -10.74
N ASP A 129 14.61 -1.57 -11.90
CA ASP A 129 15.35 -0.73 -12.86
C ASP A 129 15.72 0.65 -12.27
N TRP A 130 15.15 1.00 -11.11
CA TRP A 130 15.39 2.25 -10.38
C TRP A 130 16.42 2.14 -9.25
N ASP A 131 17.01 0.96 -9.01
CA ASP A 131 17.97 0.74 -7.91
C ASP A 131 19.46 0.99 -8.32
N GLU A 132 19.72 1.79 -9.37
CA GLU A 132 21.09 2.16 -9.83
C GLU A 132 21.82 3.18 -8.92
#